data_AF-A0A965NYU8-F1
#
_entry.id   AF-A0A965NYU8-F1
#
_cell.length_a   1.000
_cell.length_b   1.000
_cell.length_c   1.000
_cell.angle_alpha   90.00
_cell.angle_beta   90.00
_cell.angle_gamma   90.00
#
_symmetry.space_group_name_H-M   'P 1'
#
loop_
_entity.id
_entity.type
_entity.pdbx_description
1 polymer ?
#
loop_
_entity_poly.entity_id
_entity_poly.type
_entity_poly.pdbx_seq_one_letter_code
_entity_poly.pdbx_strand_id
1 'polypeptide(L)'
;MEFGDEAVTAMIERTRDAQGRTLMTYSSDILAFSLPVLSPDGQSAVMHSSATCGALCGSGFVIWLKRDAEGEWKTQSGRTSWIS
;
A
#
# COMPACT_ATOMS: atom_id res chain seq x y z
N MET A 1 11.43 -15.23 15.79
CA MET A 1 11.12 -13.81 16.07
C MET A 1 9.83 -13.83 16.86
N GLU A 2 9.93 -14.00 18.18
CA GLU A 2 8.76 -13.99 19.08
C GLU A 2 8.31 -12.55 19.25
N PHE A 3 7.10 -12.24 18.78
CA PHE A 3 6.42 -11.01 19.15
C PHE A 3 5.94 -11.21 20.59
N GLY A 4 6.63 -10.59 21.54
CA GLY A 4 6.38 -10.76 22.97
C GLY A 4 4.95 -10.39 23.38
N ASP A 5 4.39 -11.19 24.28
CA ASP A 5 3.03 -11.08 24.85
C ASP A 5 2.65 -9.65 25.29
N GLU A 6 3.63 -8.83 25.69
CA GLU A 6 3.40 -7.44 26.08
C GLU A 6 2.93 -6.55 24.92
N ALA A 7 3.41 -6.79 23.69
CA ALA A 7 2.99 -6.04 22.51
C ALA A 7 1.55 -6.38 22.11
N VAL A 8 1.16 -7.65 22.26
CA VAL A 8 -0.20 -8.13 22.01
C VAL A 8 -1.16 -7.57 23.08
N THR A 9 -0.74 -7.57 24.34
CA THR A 9 -1.53 -7.04 25.46
C THR A 9 -1.76 -5.53 25.31
N ALA A 10 -0.73 -4.76 24.95
CA ALA A 10 -0.84 -3.32 24.71
C ALA A 10 -1.75 -2.98 23.51
N MET A 11 -1.82 -3.86 22.50
CA MET A 11 -2.72 -3.71 21.35
C MET A 11 -4.18 -3.97 21.73
N ILE A 12 -4.43 -4.93 22.62
CA ILE A 12 -5.78 -5.27 23.13
C ILE A 12 -6.33 -4.17 24.05
N GLU A 13 -5.49 -3.53 24.86
CA GLU A 13 -5.94 -2.44 25.72
C GLU A 13 -6.28 -1.16 24.92
N ARG A 14 -5.56 -0.89 23.83
CA ARG A 14 -5.84 0.25 22.92
C ARG A 14 -7.13 0.10 22.12
N THR A 15 -7.71 -1.09 22.08
CA THR A 15 -8.92 -1.39 21.31
C THR A 15 -10.17 -1.40 22.18
N ARG A 16 -10.14 -0.93 23.43
CA ARG A 16 -11.33 -0.79 24.27
C ARG A 16 -11.78 0.66 24.40
N ASP A 17 -13.07 0.92 24.18
CA ASP A 17 -13.66 2.22 24.53
C ASP A 17 -13.84 2.37 26.05
N ALA A 18 -14.28 3.54 26.51
CA ALA A 18 -14.54 3.83 27.92
C ALA A 18 -15.62 2.92 28.55
N GLN A 19 -16.38 2.20 27.72
CA GLN A 19 -17.41 1.25 28.12
C GLN A 19 -16.93 -0.22 28.04
N GLY A 20 -15.63 -0.44 27.81
CA GLY A 20 -15.02 -1.77 27.76
C GLY A 20 -15.37 -2.58 26.51
N ARG A 21 -15.92 -1.94 25.47
CA ARG A 21 -16.23 -2.62 24.20
C ARG A 21 -14.97 -2.67 23.35
N THR A 22 -14.70 -3.85 22.79
CA THR A 22 -13.70 -3.97 21.73
C THR A 22 -14.16 -3.15 20.53
N LEU A 23 -13.54 -2.00 20.33
CA LEU A 23 -13.48 -1.32 19.05
C LEU A 23 -12.83 -2.30 18.09
N MET A 24 -13.63 -2.96 17.25
CA MET A 24 -13.11 -3.56 16.02
C MET A 24 -12.62 -2.41 15.15
N THR A 25 -11.41 -1.93 15.41
CA THR A 25 -10.63 -1.21 14.42
C THR A 25 -10.30 -2.22 13.34
N TYR A 26 -11.20 -2.35 12.37
CA TYR A 26 -10.90 -2.95 11.08
C TYR A 26 -9.81 -2.09 10.43
N SER A 27 -8.55 -2.41 10.72
CA SER A 27 -7.42 -1.97 9.90
C SER A 27 -7.42 -2.87 8.68
N SER A 28 -8.23 -2.56 7.68
CA SER A 28 -8.18 -3.24 6.39
C SER A 28 -7.16 -2.52 5.53
N ASP A 29 -5.96 -3.06 5.43
CA ASP A 29 -4.98 -2.63 4.45
C ASP A 29 -5.38 -3.18 3.09
N ILE A 30 -5.88 -2.32 2.21
CA ILE A 30 -6.24 -2.68 0.84
C ILE A 30 -5.13 -2.21 -0.07
N LEU A 31 -4.50 -3.16 -0.78
CA LEU A 31 -3.57 -2.89 -1.86
C LEU A 31 -4.29 -3.07 -3.19
N ALA A 32 -4.21 -2.07 -4.06
CA ALA A 32 -4.76 -2.12 -5.40
C ALA A 32 -3.71 -1.76 -6.43
N PHE A 33 -3.77 -2.43 -7.59
CA PHE A 33 -2.88 -2.22 -8.72
C PHE A 33 -3.71 -2.06 -9.99
N SER A 34 -3.33 -1.11 -10.84
CA SER A 34 -3.88 -1.02 -12.19
C SER A 34 -3.20 -2.03 -13.11
N LEU A 35 -3.87 -2.33 -14.23
CA LEU A 35 -3.17 -2.92 -15.37
C LEU A 35 -2.11 -1.91 -15.88
N PRO A 36 -0.94 -2.38 -16.34
CA PRO A 36 0.06 -1.52 -16.93
C PRO A 36 -0.40 -1.05 -18.32
N VAL A 37 -0.22 0.23 -18.60
CA VAL A 37 -0.40 0.81 -19.94
C VAL A 37 0.96 0.88 -20.62
N LEU A 38 1.08 0.22 -21.77
CA LEU A 38 2.32 0.15 -22.54
C LEU A 38 2.41 1.30 -23.54
N SER A 39 3.63 1.81 -23.76
CA SER A 39 3.91 2.69 -24.90
C SER A 39 3.83 1.92 -26.23
N PRO A 40 3.59 2.61 -27.36
CA PRO A 40 3.50 1.96 -28.68
C PRO A 40 4.74 1.17 -29.09
N ASP A 41 5.93 1.59 -28.63
CA ASP A 41 7.21 0.91 -28.86
C ASP A 41 7.46 -0.29 -27.91
N GLY A 42 6.58 -0.50 -26.93
CA GLY A 42 6.70 -1.54 -25.92
C GLY A 42 7.85 -1.37 -24.91
N GLN A 43 8.57 -0.23 -24.96
CA GLN A 43 9.76 0.02 -24.14
C GLN A 43 9.46 0.65 -22.79
N SER A 44 8.28 1.26 -22.64
CA SER A 44 7.86 1.94 -21.42
C SER A 44 6.49 1.44 -20.97
N ALA A 45 6.26 1.45 -19.66
CA ALA A 45 4.96 1.18 -19.08
C ALA A 45 4.64 2.14 -17.95
N VAL A 46 3.37 2.41 -17.73
CA VAL A 46 2.87 3.14 -16.56
C VAL A 46 1.87 2.28 -15.84
N MET A 47 2.00 2.19 -14.51
CA MET A 47 0.99 1.58 -13.65
C MET A 47 0.74 2.44 -12.43
N HIS A 48 -0.46 2.31 -11.86
CA HIS A 48 -0.84 2.92 -10.59
C HIS A 48 -0.94 1.84 -9.53
N SER A 49 -0.42 2.11 -8.35
CA SER A 49 -0.65 1.31 -7.14
C SER A 49 -1.17 2.19 -6.03
N SER A 50 -2.10 1.69 -5.22
CA SER A 50 -2.60 2.39 -4.05
C SER A 50 -2.69 1.48 -2.84
N ALA A 51 -2.49 2.05 -1.66
CA ALA A 51 -2.71 1.43 -0.38
C ALA A 51 -3.71 2.28 0.42
N THR A 52 -4.70 1.67 1.05
CA THR A 52 -5.60 2.35 2.00
C THR A 52 -5.62 1.57 3.32
N CYS A 53 -5.40 2.24 4.45
CA CYS A 53 -5.39 1.64 5.79
C CYS A 53 -6.56 2.12 6.69
N GLY A 54 -7.52 2.87 6.13
CA GLY A 54 -8.69 3.38 6.84
C GLY A 54 -9.32 4.59 6.13
N ALA A 55 -10.33 5.21 6.75
CA ALA A 55 -11.12 6.28 6.13
C ALA A 55 -10.34 7.56 5.78
N LEU A 56 -9.17 7.77 6.39
CA LEU A 56 -8.29 8.94 6.21
C LEU A 56 -6.82 8.52 6.12
N CYS A 57 -6.59 7.28 5.69
CA CYS A 57 -5.26 6.74 5.51
C CYS A 57 -5.20 6.09 4.15
N GLY A 58 -4.54 6.75 3.22
CA GLY A 58 -4.21 6.16 1.95
C GLY A 58 -3.03 6.83 1.26
N SER A 59 -2.42 6.08 0.36
CA SER A 59 -1.36 6.58 -0.51
C SER A 59 -1.48 5.94 -1.89
N GLY A 60 -1.12 6.71 -2.91
CA GLY A 60 -1.04 6.27 -4.29
C GLY A 60 0.38 6.43 -4.81
N PHE A 61 0.72 5.65 -5.81
CA PHE A 61 1.99 5.74 -6.51
C PHE A 61 1.73 5.51 -7.99
N VAL A 62 2.17 6.45 -8.82
CA VAL A 62 2.32 6.22 -10.26
C VAL A 62 3.75 5.78 -10.51
N ILE A 63 3.92 4.62 -11.13
CA ILE A 63 5.20 3.99 -11.40
C ILE A 63 5.44 4.00 -12.90
N TRP A 64 6.53 4.62 -13.33
CA TRP A 64 7.04 4.53 -14.69
C TRP A 64 8.10 3.44 -14.76
N LEU A 65 7.87 2.48 -15.64
CA LEU A 65 8.75 1.35 -15.91
C LEU A 65 9.37 1.53 -17.30
N LYS A 66 10.63 1.11 -17.44
CA LYS A 66 11.35 1.05 -18.71
C LYS A 66 12.03 -0.31 -18.85
N ARG A 67 12.01 -0.89 -20.04
CA ARG A 67 12.80 -2.09 -20.34
C ARG A 67 14.28 -1.73 -20.46
N ASP A 68 15.15 -2.56 -19.87
CA ASP A 68 16.59 -2.50 -20.11
C ASP A 68 16.98 -3.24 -21.40
N ALA A 69 18.28 -3.30 -21.68
CA ALA A 69 18.81 -3.92 -22.89
C ALA A 69 18.58 -5.45 -22.91
N GLU A 70 18.43 -6.05 -21.74
CA GLU A 70 18.14 -7.46 -21.51
C GLU A 70 16.63 -7.76 -21.59
N GLY A 71 15.79 -6.72 -21.69
CA GLY A 71 14.34 -6.82 -21.80
C GLY A 71 13.61 -6.85 -20.46
N GLU A 72 14.31 -6.68 -19.34
CA GLU A 72 13.77 -6.67 -17.99
C GLU A 72 13.15 -5.31 -17.65
N TRP A 73 12.03 -5.33 -16.91
CA TRP A 73 11.40 -4.10 -16.46
C TRP A 73 12.15 -3.49 -15.27
N LYS A 74 12.53 -2.21 -15.40
CA LYS A 74 13.13 -1.42 -14.32
C LYS A 74 12.28 -0.20 -14.01
N THR A 75 12.18 0.13 -12.73
CA THR A 75 11.56 1.39 -12.30
C THR A 75 12.45 2.55 -12.75
N GLN A 76 11.93 3.38 -13.64
CA GLN A 76 12.61 4.59 -14.08
C GLN A 76 12.31 5.75 -13.13
N SER A 77 11.05 5.89 -12.71
CA SER A 77 10.63 6.92 -11.76
C SER A 77 9.32 6.54 -11.09
N GLY A 78 9.03 7.18 -9.96
CA GLY A 78 7.76 7.06 -9.27
C GLY A 78 7.32 8.41 -8.72
N ARG A 79 6.00 8.63 -8.64
CA ARG A 79 5.44 9.78 -7.93
C ARG A 79 4.40 9.34 -6.95
N THR A 80 4.58 9.73 -5.70
CA THR A 80 3.56 9.59 -4.65
C THR A 80 2.39 10.51 -4.95
N SER A 81 1.20 9.97 -4.75
CA SER A 81 -0.07 10.65 -4.85
C SER A 81 -0.71 10.57 -3.47
N TRP A 82 -1.24 11.67 -2.95
CA TRP A 82 -2.03 11.62 -1.74
C TRP A 82 -3.41 11.06 -2.07
N ILE A 83 -3.87 10.08 -1.30
CA ILE A 83 -5.21 9.49 -1.40
C ILE A 83 -5.80 9.55 0.01
N SER A 84 -6.29 10.74 0.39
CA SER A 84 -7.09 11.10 1.59
C SER A 84 -6.82 10.36 2.91
#